data_AF-A0A4R9GK37-F1
#
_entry.id   AF-A0A4R9GK37-F1
#
_cell.length_a   1.000
_cell.length_b   1.000
_cell.length_c   1.000
_cell.angle_alpha   90.00
_cell.angle_beta   90.00
_cell.angle_gamma   90.00
#
_symmetry.space_group_name_H-M   'P 1'
#
loop_
_entity.id
_entity.type
_entity.pdbx_description
1 polymer ?
#
loop_
_entity_poly.entity_id
_entity_poly.type
_entity_poly.pdbx_seq_one_letter_code
_entity_poly.pdbx_strand_id
1 'polypeptide(L)'
;MAFVTFLILSLSGFFFYKNSTGNSICKAYALMTLSSSIWALLKFLTQFDFPYGLQSVWVNLIPIPTLFIPILLTYVTWNYTRPTDSSYPFTFLMVLHGVAILFFLYLALTGVLTPFRLQNGELIYRGGVSYFVACFYIYFSVLFCLGVLVRNIFRGDYLLRLRSIYMFVGIFLGGFFSAIFVVVLPLAGLYELSHWGVLGLLPFLWFSWVPIAKEHLFNTELLDFKQDLRNPKFSNAIIFINRCFLNYLDEKSFKEVCDKYEAEQRKILMEITAKLSVDQLANPSGFRLKMNSQVEKIMNLFLRF
;
A
#
# COMPACT_ATOMS: atom_id res chain seq x y z
N MET A 1 12.80 -8.44 -20.84
CA MET A 1 12.24 -8.52 -19.47
C MET A 1 11.70 -7.18 -18.94
N ALA A 2 12.30 -6.04 -19.28
CA ALA A 2 11.78 -4.71 -18.90
C ALA A 2 10.32 -4.45 -19.37
N PHE A 3 9.96 -4.85 -20.60
CA PHE A 3 8.58 -4.74 -21.09
C PHE A 3 7.58 -5.58 -20.29
N VAL A 4 7.93 -6.81 -19.93
CA VAL A 4 7.09 -7.67 -19.07
C VAL A 4 6.89 -7.02 -17.71
N THR A 5 7.94 -6.42 -17.15
CA THR A 5 7.87 -5.69 -15.88
C THR A 5 6.94 -4.48 -15.98
N PHE A 6 7.02 -3.73 -17.07
CA PHE A 6 6.08 -2.64 -17.39
C PHE A 6 4.62 -3.13 -17.45
N LEU A 7 4.36 -4.25 -18.15
CA LEU A 7 3.00 -4.82 -18.26
C LEU A 7 2.47 -5.26 -16.89
N ILE A 8 3.26 -6.01 -16.12
CA ILE A 8 2.86 -6.50 -14.79
C ILE A 8 2.52 -5.34 -13.87
N LEU A 9 3.35 -4.30 -13.82
CA LEU A 9 3.11 -3.13 -12.97
C LEU A 9 1.91 -2.31 -13.44
N SER A 10 1.78 -2.09 -14.73
CA SER A 10 0.64 -1.33 -15.28
C SER A 10 -0.68 -2.04 -15.03
N LEU A 11 -0.74 -3.36 -15.24
CA LEU A 11 -1.91 -4.18 -14.94
C LEU A 11 -2.20 -4.22 -13.44
N SER A 12 -1.17 -4.35 -12.60
CA SER A 12 -1.31 -4.34 -11.15
C SER A 12 -1.84 -3.00 -10.64
N GLY A 13 -1.31 -1.88 -11.13
CA GLY A 13 -1.76 -0.53 -10.80
C GLY A 13 -3.21 -0.28 -11.27
N PHE A 14 -3.56 -0.71 -12.48
CA PHE A 14 -4.92 -0.62 -12.99
C PHE A 14 -5.90 -1.45 -12.15
N PHE A 15 -5.56 -2.71 -11.87
CA PHE A 15 -6.39 -3.59 -11.04
C PHE A 15 -6.56 -3.04 -9.63
N PHE A 16 -5.49 -2.54 -9.02
CA PHE A 16 -5.53 -1.88 -7.72
C PHE A 16 -6.47 -0.66 -7.74
N TYR A 17 -6.31 0.22 -8.73
CA TYR A 17 -7.09 1.45 -8.82
C TYR A 17 -8.57 1.14 -9.01
N LYS A 18 -8.90 0.23 -9.94
CA LYS A 18 -10.28 -0.18 -10.24
C LYS A 18 -11.00 -0.81 -9.03
N ASN A 19 -10.27 -1.54 -8.18
CA ASN A 19 -10.83 -2.18 -6.99
C ASN A 19 -10.69 -1.35 -5.71
N SER A 20 -10.24 -0.10 -5.82
CA SER A 20 -10.11 0.83 -4.70
C SER A 20 -11.30 1.77 -4.63
N THR A 21 -11.47 2.46 -3.50
CA THR A 21 -12.53 3.47 -3.28
C THR A 21 -12.31 4.76 -4.08
N GLY A 22 -11.29 4.83 -4.93
CA GLY A 22 -11.04 5.98 -5.81
C GLY A 22 -10.56 7.25 -5.09
N ASN A 23 -10.22 7.14 -3.80
CA ASN A 23 -9.76 8.27 -2.99
C ASN A 23 -8.38 8.80 -3.45
N SER A 24 -8.00 9.97 -2.92
CA SER A 24 -6.76 10.67 -3.29
C SER A 24 -5.49 9.84 -3.01
N ILE A 25 -5.50 9.03 -1.96
CA ILE A 25 -4.38 8.13 -1.61
C ILE A 25 -4.23 7.02 -2.64
N CYS A 26 -5.33 6.39 -3.04
CA CYS A 26 -5.34 5.37 -4.09
C CYS A 26 -4.88 5.93 -5.44
N LYS A 27 -5.21 7.19 -5.75
CA LYS A 27 -4.63 7.90 -6.90
C LYS A 27 -3.12 8.08 -6.78
N ALA A 28 -2.61 8.44 -5.60
CA ALA A 28 -1.18 8.55 -5.36
C ALA A 28 -0.45 7.21 -5.52
N TYR A 29 -1.04 6.10 -5.06
CA TYR A 29 -0.53 4.75 -5.33
C TYR A 29 -0.50 4.42 -6.82
N ALA A 30 -1.62 4.62 -7.51
CA ALA A 30 -1.69 4.38 -8.94
C ALA A 30 -0.64 5.20 -9.71
N LEU A 31 -0.41 6.45 -9.29
CA LEU A 31 0.59 7.33 -9.88
C LEU A 31 2.02 6.86 -9.59
N MET A 32 2.32 6.35 -8.38
CA MET A 32 3.61 5.73 -8.09
C MET A 32 3.85 4.49 -8.97
N THR A 33 2.85 3.61 -9.08
CA THR A 33 2.95 2.41 -9.93
C THR A 33 3.13 2.77 -11.40
N LEU A 34 2.36 3.74 -11.90
CA LEU A 34 2.47 4.23 -13.27
C LEU A 34 3.83 4.88 -13.53
N SER A 35 4.32 5.69 -12.59
CA SER A 35 5.64 6.30 -12.71
C SER A 35 6.74 5.24 -12.82
N SER A 36 6.66 4.20 -12.00
CA SER A 36 7.60 3.09 -12.05
C SER A 36 7.44 2.19 -13.26
N SER A 37 6.23 2.04 -13.80
CA SER A 37 6.02 1.31 -15.05
C SER A 37 6.57 2.11 -16.24
N ILE A 38 6.37 3.42 -16.29
CA ILE A 38 6.96 4.31 -17.30
C ILE A 38 8.49 4.22 -17.25
N TRP A 39 9.09 4.19 -16.05
CA TRP A 39 10.53 3.99 -15.90
C TRP A 39 11.01 2.68 -16.55
N ALA A 40 10.30 1.57 -16.32
CA ALA A 40 10.61 0.28 -16.95
C ALA A 40 10.41 0.31 -18.47
N LEU A 41 9.38 1.00 -18.96
CA LEU A 41 9.13 1.21 -20.38
C LEU A 41 10.26 2.01 -21.05
N LEU A 42 10.71 3.11 -20.44
CA LEU A 42 11.82 3.92 -20.95
C LEU A 42 13.10 3.08 -21.08
N LYS A 43 13.40 2.26 -20.07
CA LYS A 43 14.53 1.31 -20.15
C LYS A 43 14.38 0.29 -21.27
N PHE A 44 13.18 -0.21 -21.49
CA PHE A 44 12.91 -1.11 -22.61
C PHE A 44 13.10 -0.41 -23.96
N LEU A 45 12.58 0.81 -24.12
CA LEU A 45 12.72 1.58 -25.36
C LEU A 45 14.19 1.88 -25.71
N THR A 46 15.06 2.04 -24.72
CA THR A 46 16.50 2.23 -24.97
C THR A 46 17.24 1.00 -25.49
N GLN A 47 16.60 -0.17 -25.52
CA GLN A 47 17.18 -1.41 -26.06
C GLN A 47 17.04 -1.54 -27.58
N PHE A 48 16.27 -0.66 -28.22
CA PHE A 48 16.10 -0.66 -29.67
C PHE A 48 17.10 0.29 -30.35
N ASP A 49 17.50 -0.08 -31.55
CA ASP A 49 18.38 0.70 -32.43
C ASP A 49 17.62 1.89 -33.05
N PHE A 50 17.32 2.89 -32.22
CA PHE A 50 16.78 4.16 -32.68
C PHE A 50 17.90 5.09 -33.19
N PRO A 51 17.57 6.09 -34.03
CA PRO A 51 18.52 7.15 -34.36
C PRO A 51 19.11 7.79 -33.10
N TYR A 52 20.42 8.08 -33.12
CA TYR A 52 21.18 8.52 -31.93
C TYR A 52 20.50 9.63 -31.14
N GLY A 53 19.95 10.64 -31.81
CA GLY A 53 19.25 11.76 -31.17
C GLY A 53 18.02 11.30 -30.37
N LEU A 54 17.21 10.39 -30.94
CA LEU A 54 16.02 9.86 -30.28
C LEU A 54 16.41 8.94 -29.11
N GLN A 55 17.42 8.10 -29.30
CA GLN A 55 17.92 7.21 -28.24
C GLN A 55 18.50 8.02 -27.05
N SER A 56 19.23 9.09 -27.33
CA SER A 56 19.76 10.01 -26.31
C SER A 56 18.64 10.66 -25.49
N VAL A 57 17.56 11.10 -26.15
CA VAL A 57 16.37 11.64 -25.46
C VAL A 57 15.79 10.59 -24.52
N TRP A 58 15.56 9.35 -24.98
CA TRP A 58 15.02 8.30 -24.13
C TRP A 58 15.89 8.04 -22.90
N VAL A 59 17.21 7.97 -23.08
CA VAL A 59 18.17 7.75 -21.98
C VAL A 59 18.13 8.87 -20.93
N ASN A 60 17.97 10.11 -21.37
CA ASN A 60 17.88 11.28 -20.49
C ASN A 60 16.54 11.33 -19.73
N LEU A 61 15.48 10.80 -20.32
CA LEU A 61 14.16 10.72 -19.67
C LEU A 61 14.07 9.60 -18.63
N ILE A 62 14.93 8.56 -18.68
CA ILE A 62 14.89 7.40 -17.75
C ILE A 62 14.71 7.82 -16.28
N PRO A 63 15.45 8.78 -15.71
CA PRO A 63 15.35 9.07 -14.27
C PRO A 63 14.07 9.80 -13.87
N ILE A 64 13.40 10.48 -14.82
CA ILE A 64 12.31 11.42 -14.53
C ILE A 64 11.15 10.78 -13.77
N PRO A 65 10.59 9.62 -14.20
CA PRO A 65 9.42 9.07 -13.54
C PRO A 65 9.65 8.76 -12.06
N THR A 66 10.86 8.34 -11.67
CA THR A 66 11.14 7.98 -10.27
C THR A 66 11.31 9.18 -9.35
N LEU A 67 11.49 10.39 -9.89
CA LEU A 67 11.63 11.63 -9.09
C LEU A 67 10.37 11.98 -8.31
N PHE A 68 9.20 11.53 -8.76
CA PHE A 68 7.92 11.78 -8.11
C PHE A 68 7.60 10.78 -6.99
N ILE A 69 8.31 9.66 -6.91
CA ILE A 69 8.03 8.64 -5.88
C ILE A 69 8.14 9.21 -4.45
N PRO A 70 9.18 10.00 -4.09
CA PRO A 70 9.31 10.54 -2.74
C PRO A 70 8.15 11.41 -2.27
N ILE A 71 7.67 12.32 -3.12
CA ILE A 71 6.57 13.23 -2.76
C ILE A 71 5.25 12.46 -2.63
N LEU A 72 5.02 11.47 -3.50
CA LEU A 72 3.83 10.61 -3.45
C LEU A 72 3.86 9.70 -2.23
N LEU A 73 5.00 9.09 -1.94
CA LEU A 73 5.18 8.24 -0.76
C LEU A 73 4.98 9.03 0.54
N THR A 74 5.49 10.25 0.59
CA THR A 74 5.29 11.17 1.72
C THR A 74 3.81 11.50 1.88
N TYR A 75 3.13 11.84 0.78
CA TYR A 75 1.68 12.09 0.80
C TYR A 75 0.87 10.89 1.31
N VAL A 76 1.21 9.69 0.85
CA VAL A 76 0.58 8.45 1.28
C VAL A 76 0.85 8.17 2.77
N THR A 77 2.10 8.30 3.21
CA THR A 77 2.51 8.06 4.61
C THR A 77 1.92 9.10 5.56
N TRP A 78 1.62 10.30 5.08
CA TRP A 78 0.94 11.32 5.87
C TRP A 78 -0.56 11.00 6.05
N ASN A 79 -1.20 10.42 5.03
CA ASN A 79 -2.66 10.31 4.98
C ASN A 79 -3.21 8.89 5.16
N TYR A 80 -2.38 7.84 5.26
CA TYR A 80 -2.84 6.43 5.35
C TYR A 80 -3.84 6.13 6.47
N THR A 81 -3.94 7.00 7.49
CA THR A 81 -4.89 6.90 8.60
C THR A 81 -6.22 7.59 8.32
N ARG A 82 -6.28 8.49 7.34
CA ARG A 82 -7.45 9.28 6.94
C ARG A 82 -7.66 9.18 5.42
N PRO A 83 -8.03 8.00 4.90
CA PRO A 83 -8.15 7.77 3.47
C PRO A 83 -9.26 8.59 2.79
N THR A 84 -10.30 8.99 3.51
CA THR A 84 -11.42 9.81 3.01
C THR A 84 -11.17 11.31 3.17
N ASP A 85 -10.47 11.73 4.23
CA ASP A 85 -10.21 13.13 4.60
C ASP A 85 -8.71 13.44 4.54
N SER A 86 -8.14 13.33 3.34
CA SER A 86 -6.72 13.58 3.12
C SER A 86 -6.35 15.05 3.28
N SER A 87 -5.26 15.31 4.01
CA SER A 87 -4.64 16.62 4.17
C SER A 87 -3.30 16.69 3.45
N TYR A 88 -2.86 17.89 3.07
CA TYR A 88 -1.51 18.04 2.55
C TYR A 88 -0.49 17.84 3.67
N PRO A 89 0.65 17.17 3.40
CA PRO A 89 1.77 17.13 4.33
C PRO A 89 2.24 18.54 4.67
N PHE A 90 3.01 18.65 5.76
CA PHE A 90 3.58 19.93 6.22
C PHE A 90 4.20 20.72 5.05
N THR A 91 3.77 21.97 4.87
CA THR A 91 4.04 22.78 3.67
C THR A 91 5.53 22.87 3.34
N PHE A 92 6.39 22.97 4.35
CA PHE A 92 7.84 23.01 4.16
C PHE A 92 8.40 21.74 3.49
N LEU A 93 7.93 20.55 3.88
CA LEU A 93 8.39 19.30 3.29
C LEU A 93 7.97 19.17 1.82
N MET A 94 6.76 19.64 1.49
CA MET A 94 6.27 19.68 0.12
C MET A 94 7.08 20.65 -0.75
N VAL A 95 7.45 21.82 -0.20
CA VAL A 95 8.34 22.77 -0.88
C VAL A 95 9.72 22.15 -1.12
N LEU A 96 10.29 21.46 -0.13
CA LEU A 96 11.58 20.77 -0.27
C LEU A 96 11.54 19.71 -1.38
N HIS A 97 10.48 18.89 -1.44
CA HIS A 97 10.28 17.96 -2.54
C HIS A 97 10.15 18.68 -3.89
N GLY A 98 9.38 19.78 -3.95
CA GLY A 98 9.22 20.58 -5.17
C GLY A 98 10.55 21.10 -5.70
N VAL A 99 11.37 21.70 -4.83
CA VAL A 99 12.71 22.21 -5.19
C VAL A 99 13.61 21.06 -5.67
N ALA A 100 13.65 19.94 -4.95
CA ALA A 100 14.44 18.78 -5.33
C ALA A 100 14.02 18.22 -6.69
N ILE A 101 12.71 18.07 -6.93
CA ILE A 101 12.16 17.59 -8.20
C ILE A 101 12.52 18.52 -9.34
N LEU A 102 12.33 19.84 -9.20
CA LEU A 102 12.68 20.81 -10.23
C LEU A 102 14.18 20.77 -10.57
N PHE A 103 15.03 20.70 -9.54
CA PHE A 103 16.47 20.57 -9.71
C PHE A 103 16.86 19.29 -10.46
N PHE A 104 16.33 18.14 -10.05
CA PHE A 104 16.64 16.87 -10.72
C PHE A 104 16.02 16.76 -12.12
N LEU A 105 14.85 17.36 -12.36
CA LEU A 105 14.26 17.46 -13.70
C LEU A 105 15.18 18.25 -14.63
N TYR A 106 15.70 19.40 -14.18
CA TYR A 106 16.68 20.15 -14.95
C TYR A 106 17.92 19.30 -15.29
N LEU A 107 18.49 18.59 -14.30
CA LEU A 107 19.63 17.71 -14.53
C LEU A 107 19.31 16.51 -15.45
N ALA A 108 18.07 16.01 -15.43
CA ALA A 108 17.63 14.94 -16.33
C ALA A 108 17.57 15.43 -17.77
N LEU A 109 16.98 16.61 -17.99
CA LEU A 109 16.84 17.22 -19.32
C LEU A 109 18.20 17.59 -19.93
N THR A 110 19.18 17.98 -19.12
CA THR A 110 20.56 18.23 -19.59
C THR A 110 21.40 16.94 -19.73
N GLY A 111 20.84 15.76 -19.43
CA GLY A 111 21.53 14.48 -19.53
C GLY A 111 22.62 14.26 -18.47
N VAL A 112 22.64 15.06 -17.41
CA VAL A 112 23.60 14.94 -16.30
C VAL A 112 23.15 13.90 -15.28
N LEU A 113 21.84 13.73 -15.10
CA LEU A 113 21.28 12.86 -14.07
C LEU A 113 21.32 11.36 -14.42
N THR A 114 21.27 11.01 -15.70
CA THR A 114 21.19 9.62 -16.12
C THR A 114 22.51 8.88 -15.85
N PRO A 115 22.49 7.67 -15.27
CA PRO A 115 23.71 6.89 -15.03
C PRO A 115 24.20 6.17 -16.29
N PHE A 116 23.42 6.22 -17.37
CA PHE A 116 23.68 5.54 -18.63
C PHE A 116 24.26 6.51 -19.66
N ARG A 117 25.23 6.04 -20.45
CA ARG A 117 25.84 6.78 -21.54
C ARG A 117 25.78 5.95 -22.81
N LEU A 118 25.44 6.59 -23.92
CA LEU A 118 25.51 6.01 -25.25
C LEU A 118 26.95 6.10 -25.76
N GLN A 119 27.60 4.96 -25.95
CA GLN A 119 28.92 4.84 -26.56
C GLN A 119 28.86 3.83 -27.70
N ASN A 120 29.20 4.26 -28.92
CA ASN A 120 29.22 3.39 -30.11
C ASN A 120 27.89 2.66 -30.39
N GLY A 121 26.74 3.27 -30.05
CA GLY A 121 25.42 2.66 -30.20
C GLY A 121 24.98 1.78 -29.03
N GLU A 122 25.88 1.49 -28.09
CA GLU A 122 25.59 0.69 -26.90
C GLU A 122 25.34 1.56 -25.66
N LEU A 123 24.45 1.08 -24.79
CA LEU A 123 24.10 1.72 -23.53
C LEU A 123 25.02 1.21 -22.41
N ILE A 124 25.96 2.04 -21.96
CA ILE A 124 26.92 1.68 -20.92
C ILE A 124 26.55 2.37 -19.61
N TYR A 125 26.54 1.62 -18.51
CA TYR A 125 26.45 2.19 -17.16
C TYR A 125 27.80 2.78 -16.75
N ARG A 126 27.84 4.09 -16.47
CA ARG A 126 29.02 4.75 -15.91
C ARG A 126 28.80 5.29 -14.49
N GLY A 127 27.55 5.41 -14.07
CA GLY A 127 27.22 6.10 -12.82
C GLY A 127 27.62 7.58 -12.86
N GLY A 128 27.27 8.31 -11.81
CA GLY A 128 27.61 9.72 -11.69
C GLY A 128 27.19 10.26 -10.35
N VAL A 129 27.91 11.27 -9.84
CA VAL A 129 27.62 11.87 -8.52
C VAL A 129 26.18 12.35 -8.46
N SER A 130 25.70 13.05 -9.49
CA SER A 130 24.32 13.54 -9.58
C SER A 130 23.28 12.43 -9.50
N TYR A 131 23.55 11.27 -10.11
CA TYR A 131 22.69 10.08 -10.01
C TYR A 131 22.63 9.56 -8.58
N PHE A 132 23.77 9.41 -7.91
CA PHE A 132 23.81 8.95 -6.51
C PHE A 132 23.17 9.95 -5.54
N VAL A 133 23.28 11.25 -5.79
CA VAL A 133 22.57 12.29 -5.02
C VAL A 133 21.05 12.15 -5.20
N ALA A 134 20.55 11.86 -6.40
CA ALA A 134 19.13 11.58 -6.61
C ALA A 134 18.68 10.26 -5.97
N CYS A 135 19.50 9.21 -6.04
CA CYS A 135 19.24 7.98 -5.29
C CYS A 135 19.17 8.26 -3.79
N PHE A 136 20.10 9.04 -3.25
CA PHE A 136 20.07 9.46 -1.85
C PHE A 136 18.79 10.20 -1.51
N TYR A 137 18.35 11.17 -2.33
CA TYR A 137 17.06 11.85 -2.15
C TYR A 137 15.88 10.87 -2.07
N ILE A 138 15.83 9.87 -2.96
CA ILE A 138 14.77 8.87 -2.98
C ILE A 138 14.81 7.99 -1.72
N TYR A 139 15.96 7.36 -1.43
CA TYR A 139 16.08 6.43 -0.30
C TYR A 139 16.03 7.14 1.05
N PHE A 140 16.52 8.37 1.16
CA PHE A 140 16.36 9.18 2.36
C PHE A 140 14.88 9.44 2.63
N SER A 141 14.09 9.76 1.60
CA SER A 141 12.64 9.95 1.76
C SER A 141 11.92 8.66 2.16
N VAL A 142 12.35 7.51 1.61
CA VAL A 142 11.85 6.18 2.04
C VAL A 142 12.17 5.94 3.52
N LEU A 143 13.42 6.16 3.95
CA LEU A 143 13.84 6.01 5.34
C LEU A 143 13.10 6.96 6.28
N PHE A 144 12.88 8.21 5.86
CA PHE A 144 12.09 9.18 6.61
C PHE A 144 10.65 8.69 6.82
N CYS A 145 10.00 8.20 5.77
CA CYS A 145 8.65 7.62 5.84
C CYS A 145 8.62 6.39 6.77
N LEU A 146 9.61 5.50 6.67
CA LEU A 146 9.74 4.36 7.59
C LEU A 146 9.92 4.82 9.04
N GLY A 147 10.72 5.86 9.29
CA GLY A 147 10.89 6.44 10.62
C GLY A 147 9.60 7.00 11.22
N VAL A 148 8.78 7.66 10.41
CA VAL A 148 7.43 8.11 10.81
C VAL A 148 6.54 6.93 11.18
N LEU A 149 6.56 5.86 10.37
CA LEU A 149 5.78 4.65 10.64
C LEU A 149 6.26 3.95 11.91
N VAL A 150 7.56 3.81 12.13
CA VAL A 150 8.14 3.26 13.37
C VAL A 150 7.66 4.05 14.58
N ARG A 151 7.71 5.38 14.53
CA ARG A 151 7.15 6.23 15.60
C ARG A 151 5.67 5.90 15.84
N ASN A 152 4.87 5.74 14.80
CA ASN A 152 3.44 5.44 14.91
C ASN A 152 3.15 4.02 15.41
N ILE A 153 4.01 3.04 15.10
CA ILE A 153 3.94 1.68 15.67
C ILE A 153 4.16 1.71 17.19
N PHE A 154 5.06 2.55 17.69
CA PHE A 154 5.34 2.63 19.13
C PHE A 154 4.40 3.56 19.89
N ARG A 155 3.90 4.64 19.28
CA ARG A 155 3.10 5.68 19.96
C ARG A 155 1.63 5.72 19.59
N GLY A 156 1.23 5.04 18.52
CA GLY A 156 -0.15 5.07 18.05
C GLY A 156 -1.11 4.26 18.92
N ASP A 157 -2.40 4.52 18.72
CA ASP A 157 -3.47 3.63 19.16
C ASP A 157 -3.47 2.32 18.33
N TYR A 158 -4.28 1.34 18.72
CA TYR A 158 -4.33 0.04 18.08
C TYR A 158 -4.42 0.12 16.54
N LEU A 159 -5.39 0.88 16.02
CA LEU A 159 -5.63 1.00 14.59
C LEU A 159 -4.42 1.60 13.87
N LEU A 160 -3.88 2.66 14.46
CA LEU A 160 -2.71 3.34 13.95
C LEU A 160 -1.51 2.38 13.93
N ARG A 161 -1.27 1.62 14.99
CA ARG A 161 -0.16 0.65 15.04
C ARG A 161 -0.28 -0.40 13.94
N LEU A 162 -1.45 -1.03 13.83
CA LEU A 162 -1.66 -2.11 12.86
C LEU A 162 -1.52 -1.58 11.42
N ARG A 163 -2.18 -0.47 11.08
CA ARG A 163 -2.03 0.17 9.75
C ARG A 163 -0.57 0.53 9.47
N SER A 164 0.15 1.00 10.49
CA SER A 164 1.56 1.38 10.36
C SER A 164 2.48 0.18 10.12
N ILE A 165 2.21 -0.99 10.72
CA ILE A 165 2.96 -2.22 10.48
C ILE A 165 2.83 -2.68 9.03
N TYR A 166 1.60 -2.74 8.52
CA TYR A 166 1.35 -3.13 7.12
C TYR A 166 2.03 -2.19 6.13
N MET A 167 1.90 -0.87 6.35
CA MET A 167 2.59 0.16 5.58
C MET A 167 4.11 0.01 5.66
N PHE A 168 4.64 -0.22 6.86
CA PHE A 168 6.08 -0.37 7.09
C PHE A 168 6.63 -1.57 6.33
N VAL A 169 5.99 -2.74 6.42
CA VAL A 169 6.41 -3.95 5.71
C VAL A 169 6.40 -3.71 4.20
N GLY A 170 5.35 -3.11 3.66
CA GLY A 170 5.25 -2.80 2.24
C GLY A 170 6.38 -1.87 1.76
N ILE A 171 6.60 -0.75 2.47
CA ILE A 171 7.63 0.23 2.11
C ILE A 171 9.03 -0.33 2.30
N PHE A 172 9.27 -1.07 3.38
CA PHE A 172 10.57 -1.68 3.68
C PHE A 172 10.95 -2.70 2.62
N LEU A 173 10.05 -3.65 2.31
CA LEU A 173 10.31 -4.64 1.26
C LEU A 173 10.52 -3.96 -0.09
N GLY A 174 9.67 -3.00 -0.47
CA GLY A 174 9.82 -2.30 -1.73
C GLY A 174 11.12 -1.50 -1.84
N GLY A 175 11.48 -0.77 -0.78
CA GLY A 175 12.73 -0.03 -0.69
C GLY A 175 13.96 -0.95 -0.72
N PHE A 176 13.93 -2.06 0.02
CA PHE A 176 15.01 -3.04 0.08
C PHE A 176 15.24 -3.73 -1.27
N PHE A 177 14.18 -4.27 -1.89
CA PHE A 177 14.27 -4.86 -3.23
C PHE A 177 14.75 -3.83 -4.25
N SER A 178 14.22 -2.61 -4.23
CA SER A 178 14.66 -1.54 -5.11
C SER A 178 16.15 -1.22 -4.92
N ALA A 179 16.64 -1.10 -3.68
CA ALA A 179 18.04 -0.78 -3.39
C ALA A 179 19.00 -1.83 -3.96
N ILE A 180 18.64 -3.11 -3.85
CA ILE A 180 19.44 -4.21 -4.43
C ILE A 180 19.58 -4.01 -5.94
N PHE A 181 18.47 -3.86 -6.67
CA PHE A 181 18.49 -3.83 -8.13
C PHE A 181 18.93 -2.47 -8.73
N VAL A 182 18.69 -1.36 -8.06
CA VAL A 182 18.93 -0.01 -8.60
C VAL A 182 20.28 0.58 -8.15
N VAL A 183 20.82 0.11 -7.02
CA VAL A 183 22.09 0.62 -6.46
C VAL A 183 23.13 -0.49 -6.37
N VAL A 184 22.85 -1.59 -5.66
CA VAL A 184 23.87 -2.62 -5.35
C VAL A 184 24.31 -3.37 -6.61
N LEU A 185 23.37 -3.92 -7.39
CA LEU A 185 23.70 -4.71 -8.58
C LEU A 185 24.38 -3.89 -9.69
N PRO A 186 23.96 -2.65 -10.01
CA PRO A 186 24.69 -1.82 -10.97
C PRO A 186 26.13 -1.50 -10.54
N LEU A 187 26.37 -1.27 -9.24
CA LEU A 187 27.73 -1.09 -8.70
C LEU A 187 28.58 -2.36 -8.82
N ALA A 188 27.95 -3.54 -8.80
CA ALA A 188 28.59 -4.83 -9.06
C ALA A 188 28.72 -5.15 -10.57
N GLY A 189 28.40 -4.22 -11.46
CA GLY A 189 28.46 -4.40 -12.92
C GLY A 189 27.23 -5.08 -13.55
N LEU A 190 26.24 -5.48 -12.75
CA LEU A 190 25.02 -6.15 -13.20
C LEU A 190 23.88 -5.15 -13.46
N TYR A 191 24.17 -4.09 -14.21
CA TYR A 191 23.24 -2.97 -14.41
C TYR A 191 22.02 -3.32 -15.28
N GLU A 192 22.13 -4.32 -16.14
CA GLU A 192 21.03 -4.79 -17.01
C GLU A 192 19.82 -5.27 -16.18
N LEU A 193 20.06 -5.83 -15.00
CA LEU A 193 19.02 -6.33 -14.09
C LEU A 193 18.27 -5.23 -13.35
N SER A 194 18.71 -3.99 -13.45
CA SER A 194 18.13 -2.89 -12.66
C SER A 194 16.64 -2.68 -12.88
N HIS A 195 16.10 -3.04 -14.05
CA HIS A 195 14.66 -2.98 -14.33
C HIS A 195 13.82 -3.87 -13.39
N TRP A 196 14.39 -4.87 -12.73
CA TRP A 196 13.69 -5.71 -11.74
C TRP A 196 13.42 -4.97 -10.43
N GLY A 197 14.11 -3.85 -10.16
CA GLY A 197 13.93 -3.10 -8.92
C GLY A 197 12.52 -2.57 -8.71
N VAL A 198 11.76 -2.34 -9.78
CA VAL A 198 10.36 -1.93 -9.69
C VAL A 198 9.41 -3.07 -9.32
N LEU A 199 9.83 -4.35 -9.38
CA LEU A 199 9.04 -5.45 -8.82
C LEU A 199 8.92 -5.36 -7.30
N GLY A 200 9.83 -4.66 -6.62
CA GLY A 200 9.69 -4.29 -5.21
C GLY A 200 8.42 -3.48 -4.92
N LEU A 201 7.81 -2.84 -5.92
CA LEU A 201 6.54 -2.15 -5.74
C LEU A 201 5.35 -3.11 -5.61
N LEU A 202 5.47 -4.37 -6.02
CA LEU A 202 4.40 -5.35 -5.84
C LEU A 202 4.12 -5.61 -4.36
N PRO A 203 5.09 -6.01 -3.51
CA PRO A 203 4.82 -6.15 -2.09
C PRO A 203 4.39 -4.82 -1.46
N PHE A 204 4.97 -3.68 -1.87
CA PHE A 204 4.49 -2.37 -1.42
C PHE A 204 2.99 -2.20 -1.71
N LEU A 205 2.55 -2.39 -2.95
CA LEU A 205 1.14 -2.28 -3.33
C LEU A 205 0.28 -3.26 -2.56
N TRP A 206 0.66 -4.54 -2.48
CA TRP A 206 -0.15 -5.55 -1.79
C TRP A 206 -0.30 -5.30 -0.29
N PHE A 207 0.79 -5.02 0.42
CA PHE A 207 0.76 -4.81 1.87
C PHE A 207 0.15 -3.46 2.26
N SER A 208 0.32 -2.43 1.43
CA SER A 208 -0.22 -1.09 1.71
C SER A 208 -1.67 -0.90 1.22
N TRP A 209 -2.11 -1.69 0.23
CA TRP A 209 -3.50 -1.68 -0.26
C TRP A 209 -4.48 -2.14 0.80
N VAL A 210 -4.18 -3.27 1.44
CA VAL A 210 -5.06 -3.96 2.39
C VAL A 210 -5.54 -3.02 3.51
N PRO A 211 -4.67 -2.27 4.22
CA PRO A 211 -5.12 -1.36 5.27
C PRO A 211 -5.93 -0.14 4.76
N ILE A 212 -5.83 0.20 3.47
CA ILE A 212 -6.41 1.44 2.91
C ILE A 212 -7.72 1.17 2.16
N ALA A 213 -7.75 0.15 1.30
CA ALA A 213 -8.94 -0.20 0.52
C ALA A 213 -9.89 -1.13 1.26
N LYS A 214 -9.40 -1.87 2.25
CA LYS A 214 -10.20 -2.74 3.10
C LYS A 214 -10.23 -2.20 4.53
N GLU A 215 -10.51 -0.92 4.67
CA GLU A 215 -10.58 -0.22 5.96
C GLU A 215 -11.48 -0.96 6.97
N HIS A 216 -12.58 -1.60 6.53
CA HIS A 216 -13.45 -2.42 7.39
C HIS A 216 -12.76 -3.64 8.03
N LEU A 217 -11.65 -4.13 7.47
CA LEU A 217 -10.86 -5.22 8.09
C LEU A 217 -9.98 -4.72 9.25
N PHE A 218 -9.86 -3.40 9.39
CA PHE A 218 -9.00 -2.75 10.37
C PHE A 218 -9.80 -1.88 11.33
N ASN A 219 -10.80 -1.13 10.86
CA ASN A 219 -11.49 -0.10 11.63
C ASN A 219 -12.44 -0.71 12.69
N THR A 220 -12.32 -0.17 13.89
CA THR A 220 -13.03 -0.55 15.11
C THR A 220 -14.48 -0.09 15.09
N GLU A 221 -15.32 -0.79 14.34
CA GLU A 221 -16.52 -1.35 14.93
C GLU A 221 -16.31 -2.87 14.92
N LEU A 222 -15.58 -3.37 15.92
CA LEU A 222 -15.46 -4.80 16.21
C LEU A 222 -16.80 -5.41 16.69
N LEU A 223 -17.92 -4.99 16.08
CA LEU A 223 -19.23 -5.65 16.15
C LEU A 223 -19.36 -6.75 15.10
N ASP A 224 -18.41 -6.83 14.17
CA ASP A 224 -18.39 -7.82 13.11
C ASP A 224 -17.23 -8.83 13.30
N PHE A 225 -17.17 -9.46 14.49
CA PHE A 225 -16.38 -10.69 14.71
C PHE A 225 -16.90 -11.90 13.92
N LYS A 226 -17.90 -11.71 13.06
CA LYS A 226 -18.51 -12.77 12.24
C LYS A 226 -17.47 -13.29 11.25
N GLN A 227 -17.40 -14.62 11.12
CA GLN A 227 -16.68 -15.23 10.01
C GLN A 227 -17.40 -14.86 8.71
N ASP A 228 -16.67 -14.25 7.77
CA ASP A 228 -17.19 -13.99 6.43
C ASP A 228 -17.20 -15.33 5.67
N LEU A 229 -18.37 -15.97 5.58
CA LEU A 229 -18.53 -17.25 4.87
C LEU A 229 -18.76 -17.04 3.36
N ARG A 230 -19.08 -15.82 2.91
CA ARG A 230 -19.22 -15.49 1.48
C ARG A 230 -17.89 -15.46 0.74
N ASN A 231 -16.78 -15.18 1.44
CA ASN A 231 -15.44 -15.19 0.82
C ASN A 231 -14.35 -15.74 1.77
N PRO A 232 -14.33 -17.05 2.01
CA PRO A 232 -13.84 -17.62 3.27
C PRO A 232 -12.32 -17.74 3.46
N LYS A 233 -11.48 -17.48 2.45
CA LYS A 233 -10.04 -17.83 2.53
C LYS A 233 -9.10 -16.66 2.84
N PHE A 234 -9.22 -15.53 2.13
CA PHE A 234 -8.25 -14.43 2.25
C PHE A 234 -8.63 -13.41 3.32
N SER A 235 -9.90 -12.98 3.37
CA SER A 235 -10.39 -12.04 4.39
C SER A 235 -10.27 -12.61 5.80
N ASN A 236 -10.65 -13.87 6.01
CA ASN A 236 -10.55 -14.53 7.31
C ASN A 236 -9.09 -14.72 7.76
N ALA A 237 -8.16 -14.98 6.84
CA ALA A 237 -6.73 -15.04 7.15
C ALA A 237 -6.18 -13.68 7.58
N ILE A 238 -6.55 -12.59 6.90
CA ILE A 238 -6.16 -11.22 7.30
C ILE A 238 -6.74 -10.87 8.68
N ILE A 239 -8.02 -11.18 8.92
CA ILE A 239 -8.66 -10.96 10.21
C ILE A 239 -7.95 -11.76 11.32
N PHE A 240 -7.63 -13.03 11.06
CA PHE A 240 -6.88 -13.86 12.01
C PHE A 240 -5.48 -13.30 12.29
N ILE A 241 -4.74 -12.91 11.26
CA ILE A 241 -3.42 -12.28 11.41
C ILE A 241 -3.52 -10.98 12.22
N ASN A 242 -4.52 -10.14 11.93
CA ASN A 242 -4.79 -8.92 12.68
C ASN A 242 -5.08 -9.23 14.16
N ARG A 243 -5.84 -10.29 14.46
CA ARG A 243 -6.11 -10.77 15.83
C ARG A 243 -4.84 -11.26 16.54
N CYS A 244 -3.97 -11.99 15.84
CA CYS A 244 -2.70 -12.43 16.39
C CYS A 244 -1.80 -11.24 16.73
N PHE A 245 -1.68 -10.26 15.81
CA PHE A 245 -0.92 -9.04 16.06
C PHE A 245 -1.51 -8.22 17.21
N LEU A 246 -2.84 -8.11 17.27
CA LEU A 246 -3.58 -7.48 18.37
C LEU A 246 -3.20 -8.05 19.74
N ASN A 247 -3.37 -9.37 19.88
CA ASN A 247 -3.10 -10.06 21.13
C ASN A 247 -1.64 -9.92 21.56
N TYR A 248 -0.71 -9.93 20.60
CA TYR A 248 0.72 -9.82 20.88
C TYR A 248 1.19 -8.40 21.20
N LEU A 249 0.64 -7.38 20.53
CA LEU A 249 1.12 -6.00 20.63
C LEU A 249 0.44 -5.20 21.74
N ASP A 250 -0.81 -5.53 22.07
CA ASP A 250 -1.60 -4.84 23.11
C ASP A 250 -2.73 -5.73 23.63
N GLU A 251 -2.37 -6.72 24.45
CA GLU A 251 -3.30 -7.68 25.07
C GLU A 251 -4.44 -6.98 25.83
N LYS A 252 -4.14 -5.85 26.49
CA LYS A 252 -5.14 -5.11 27.26
C LYS A 252 -6.20 -4.50 26.35
N SER A 253 -5.79 -3.78 25.30
CA SER A 253 -6.73 -3.21 24.33
C SER A 253 -7.48 -4.31 23.57
N PHE A 254 -6.84 -5.44 23.28
CA PHE A 254 -7.50 -6.60 22.67
C PHE A 254 -8.61 -7.17 23.57
N LYS A 255 -8.34 -7.31 24.87
CA LYS A 255 -9.33 -7.76 25.84
C LYS A 255 -10.50 -6.78 25.96
N GLU A 256 -10.24 -5.48 26.04
CA GLU A 256 -11.29 -4.45 26.09
C GLU A 256 -12.20 -4.48 24.84
N VAL A 257 -11.61 -4.77 23.67
CA VAL A 257 -12.34 -4.97 22.42
C VAL A 257 -13.22 -6.23 22.47
N CYS A 258 -12.68 -7.35 22.96
CA CYS A 258 -13.44 -8.59 23.12
C CYS A 258 -14.60 -8.42 24.11
N ASP A 259 -14.34 -7.76 25.25
CA ASP A 259 -15.34 -7.50 26.29
C ASP A 259 -16.50 -6.63 25.75
N LYS A 260 -16.19 -5.59 24.96
CA LYS A 260 -17.21 -4.77 24.28
C LYS A 260 -18.05 -5.57 23.28
N TYR A 261 -17.41 -6.45 22.51
CA TYR A 261 -18.11 -7.31 21.57
C TYR A 261 -19.05 -8.30 22.27
N GLU A 262 -18.57 -8.97 23.31
CA GLU A 262 -19.38 -9.88 24.11
C GLU A 262 -20.56 -9.17 24.77
N ALA A 263 -20.36 -7.94 25.25
CA ALA A 263 -21.43 -7.13 25.84
C ALA A 263 -22.53 -6.80 24.82
N GLU A 264 -22.19 -6.37 23.60
CA GLU A 264 -23.20 -6.08 22.58
C GLU A 264 -23.91 -7.36 22.10
N GLN A 265 -23.18 -8.47 21.94
CA GLN A 265 -23.79 -9.76 21.60
C GLN A 265 -24.77 -10.24 22.68
N ARG A 266 -24.41 -10.11 23.95
CA ARG A 266 -25.32 -10.41 25.06
C ARG A 266 -26.56 -9.54 25.02
N LYS A 267 -26.41 -8.24 24.74
CA LYS A 267 -27.54 -7.31 24.63
C LYS A 267 -28.49 -7.71 23.49
N ILE A 268 -27.96 -8.00 22.30
CA ILE A 268 -28.79 -8.44 21.17
C ILE A 268 -29.46 -9.78 21.47
N LEU A 269 -28.74 -10.73 22.09
CA LEU A 269 -29.30 -12.02 22.48
C LEU A 269 -30.44 -11.83 23.50
N MET A 270 -30.26 -10.97 24.51
CA MET A 270 -31.30 -10.65 25.50
C MET A 270 -32.54 -10.01 24.84
N GLU A 271 -32.36 -9.10 23.88
CA GLU A 271 -33.47 -8.50 23.13
C GLU A 271 -34.24 -9.56 22.31
N ILE A 272 -33.53 -10.48 21.65
CA ILE A 272 -34.15 -11.58 20.90
C ILE A 272 -34.88 -12.54 21.85
N THR A 273 -34.25 -12.93 22.97
CA THR A 273 -34.86 -13.83 23.96
C THR A 273 -36.10 -13.20 24.58
N ALA A 274 -36.05 -11.92 24.99
CA ALA A 274 -37.19 -11.21 25.53
C ALA A 274 -38.36 -11.15 24.52
N LYS A 275 -38.05 -10.86 23.25
CA LYS A 275 -39.04 -10.85 22.17
C LYS A 275 -39.66 -12.22 21.94
N LEU A 276 -38.86 -13.29 21.97
CA LEU A 276 -39.33 -14.67 21.87
C LEU A 276 -40.23 -15.08 23.04
N SER A 277 -39.88 -14.70 24.28
CA SER A 277 -40.70 -14.97 25.46
C SER A 277 -42.07 -14.29 25.39
N VAL A 278 -42.12 -13.03 24.94
CA VAL A 278 -43.38 -12.31 24.73
C VAL A 278 -44.20 -12.94 23.60
N ASP A 279 -43.56 -13.29 22.48
CA ASP A 279 -44.22 -13.92 21.32
C ASP A 279 -44.79 -15.32 21.66
N GLN A 280 -44.09 -16.09 22.52
CA GLN A 280 -44.55 -17.40 22.99
C GLN A 280 -45.81 -17.29 23.85
N LEU A 281 -45.85 -16.28 24.73
CA LEU A 281 -47.01 -16.01 25.58
C LEU A 281 -48.21 -15.46 24.78
N ALA A 282 -47.95 -14.63 23.77
CA ALA A 282 -48.99 -13.97 22.98
C ALA A 282 -49.57 -14.84 21.85
N ASN A 283 -48.79 -15.76 21.26
CA ASN A 283 -49.26 -16.62 20.17
C ASN A 283 -48.57 -18.00 20.15
N PRO A 284 -49.04 -18.95 21.00
CA PRO A 284 -48.41 -20.26 21.17
C PRO A 284 -48.44 -21.13 19.90
N SER A 285 -49.48 -21.02 19.08
CA SER A 285 -49.68 -21.85 17.88
C SER A 285 -48.83 -21.40 16.68
N GLY A 286 -48.49 -20.11 16.59
CA GLY A 286 -47.59 -19.55 15.56
C GLY A 286 -46.10 -19.49 15.94
N PHE A 287 -45.76 -19.86 17.19
CA PHE A 287 -44.43 -19.72 17.75
C PHE A 287 -43.33 -20.45 16.96
N ARG A 288 -43.64 -21.67 16.47
CA ARG A 288 -42.67 -22.53 15.77
C ARG A 288 -42.11 -21.90 14.48
N LEU A 289 -42.95 -21.17 13.74
CA LEU A 289 -42.55 -20.46 12.51
C LEU A 289 -41.72 -19.22 12.80
N LYS A 290 -42.09 -18.44 13.83
CA LYS A 290 -41.32 -17.27 14.27
C LYS A 290 -39.96 -17.65 14.85
N MET A 291 -39.90 -18.77 15.58
CA MET A 291 -38.68 -19.32 16.17
C MET A 291 -37.63 -19.62 15.08
N ASN A 292 -38.02 -20.20 13.95
CA ASN A 292 -37.10 -20.45 12.84
C ASN A 292 -36.50 -19.14 12.28
N SER A 293 -37.29 -18.08 12.09
CA SER A 293 -36.75 -16.78 11.62
C SER A 293 -35.84 -16.09 12.66
N GLN A 294 -36.07 -16.34 13.95
CA GLN A 294 -35.25 -15.78 15.03
C GLN A 294 -33.96 -16.59 15.23
N VAL A 295 -34.01 -17.92 15.05
CA VAL A 295 -32.83 -18.79 15.00
C VAL A 295 -31.95 -18.39 13.82
N GLU A 296 -32.52 -18.06 12.67
CA GLU A 296 -31.77 -17.52 11.53
C GLU A 296 -31.11 -16.17 11.87
N LYS A 297 -31.81 -15.26 12.58
CA LYS A 297 -31.22 -14.02 13.09
C LYS A 297 -30.11 -14.25 14.11
N ILE A 298 -30.25 -15.25 14.98
CA ILE A 298 -29.21 -15.65 15.95
C ILE A 298 -28.01 -16.25 15.23
N MET A 299 -28.22 -17.13 14.25
CA MET A 299 -27.13 -17.64 13.41
C MET A 299 -26.42 -16.49 12.67
N ASN A 300 -27.18 -15.51 12.17
CA ASN A 300 -26.66 -14.31 11.52
C ASN A 300 -25.91 -13.37 12.48
N LEU A 301 -26.01 -13.53 13.81
CA LEU A 301 -25.21 -12.78 14.77
C LEU A 301 -23.78 -13.30 14.88
N PHE A 302 -23.58 -14.59 14.61
CA PHE A 302 -22.27 -15.24 14.70
C PHE A 302 -21.65 -15.51 13.32
N LEU A 303 -22.47 -15.63 12.28
CA LEU A 303 -22.09 -16.01 10.93
C LEU A 303 -22.56 -14.97 9.91
N ARG A 304 -21.74 -14.66 8.91
CA ARG A 304 -22.11 -13.78 7.79
C ARG A 304 -22.34 -14.64 6.55
N PHE A 305 -23.60 -14.83 6.15
CA PHE A 305 -24.02 -15.58 4.95
C PHE A 305 -24.09 -14.72 3.68
#